data_AF-A0A0F3RAV3-F1
#
_entry.id   AF-A0A0F3RAV3-F1
#
_cell.length_a   1.000
_cell.length_b   1.000
_cell.length_c   1.000
_cell.angle_alpha   90.00
_cell.angle_beta   90.00
_cell.angle_gamma   90.00
#
_symmetry.space_group_name_H-M   'P 1'
#
loop_
_entity.id
_entity.type
_entity.pdbx_description
1 polymer ?
#
loop_
_entity_poly.entity_id
_entity_poly.type
_entity_poly.pdbx_seq_one_letter_code
_entity_poly.pdbx_strand_id
1 'polypeptide(L)' 'MLYFIIKDHPFSDGNKRIGCLLFLLYLTKAKIGLKNIGVSAMTSLALLIAESDPIQKELMINLIMNLIND' A
#
# COMPACT_ATOMS: atom_id res chain seq x y z
N MET A 1 -1.09 7.33 2.17
CA MET A 1 -2.11 7.13 1.11
C MET A 1 -2.58 5.68 1.04
N LEU A 2 -1.70 4.72 0.73
CA LEU A 2 -2.07 3.30 0.55
C LEU A 2 -2.86 2.72 1.74
N TYR A 3 -2.35 2.90 2.97
CA TYR A 3 -3.02 2.43 4.20
C TYR A 3 -4.49 2.87 4.27
N PHE A 4 -4.74 4.18 4.13
CA PHE A 4 -6.07 4.76 4.25
C PHE A 4 -7.04 4.26 3.18
N ILE A 5 -6.59 4.17 1.91
CA ILE A 5 -7.47 3.67 0.84
C ILE A 5 -7.88 2.21 1.09
N ILE A 6 -6.96 1.40 1.60
CA ILE A 6 -7.27 -0.01 1.88
C ILE A 6 -8.11 -0.17 3.14
N LYS A 7 -7.81 0.57 4.21
CA LYS A 7 -8.42 0.38 5.53
C LYS A 7 -9.74 1.10 5.71
N ASP A 8 -9.85 2.32 5.18
CA ASP A 8 -11.02 3.18 5.39
C ASP A 8 -12.10 2.97 4.33
N HIS A 9 -11.82 2.11 3.33
CA HIS A 9 -12.75 1.71 2.27
C HIS A 9 -13.52 2.87 1.60
N PRO A 10 -12.84 3.91 1.06
CA PRO A 10 -13.52 5.08 0.48
C PRO A 10 -14.33 4.79 -0.80
N PHE A 11 -14.13 3.64 -1.42
CA PHE A 11 -14.87 3.20 -2.61
C PHE A 11 -15.86 2.07 -2.25
N SER A 12 -16.96 1.96 -3.00
CA SER A 12 -17.97 0.91 -2.80
C SER A 12 -17.42 -0.51 -3.00
N ASP A 13 -16.45 -0.68 -3.91
CA ASP A 13 -15.66 -1.90 -4.08
C ASP A 13 -14.26 -1.55 -4.62
N GLY A 14 -13.34 -2.52 -4.59
CA GLY A 14 -12.07 -2.43 -5.28
C GLY A 14 -10.98 -1.66 -4.53
N ASN A 15 -11.23 -1.25 -3.28
CA ASN A 15 -10.30 -0.48 -2.44
C ASN A 15 -8.85 -0.99 -2.46
N LYS A 16 -8.65 -2.31 -2.35
CA LYS A 16 -7.32 -2.95 -2.45
C LYS A 16 -6.65 -2.72 -3.81
N ARG A 17 -7.37 -2.97 -4.91
CA ARG A 17 -6.89 -2.82 -6.29
C ARG A 17 -6.62 -1.35 -6.62
N ILE A 18 -7.57 -0.47 -6.28
CA ILE A 18 -7.49 0.98 -6.50
C ILE A 18 -6.34 1.57 -5.67
N GLY A 19 -6.22 1.18 -4.40
CA GLY A 19 -5.13 1.61 -3.52
C GLY A 19 -3.75 1.26 -4.06
N CYS A 20 -3.55 0.00 -4.47
CA CYS A 20 -2.30 -0.43 -5.09
C CYS A 20 -1.99 0.31 -6.39
N LEU A 21 -2.98 0.47 -7.27
CA LEU A 21 -2.82 1.19 -8.53
C LEU A 21 -2.41 2.66 -8.29
N LEU A 22 -3.14 3.37 -7.42
CA LEU A 22 -2.85 4.77 -7.10
C LEU A 22 -1.47 4.92 -6.46
N PHE A 23 -1.09 3.99 -5.60
CA PHE A 23 0.22 3.99 -4.96
C PHE A 23 1.36 3.79 -5.96
N LEU A 24 1.25 2.81 -6.87
CA LEU A 24 2.21 2.60 -7.95
C LEU A 24 2.29 3.83 -8.88
N LEU A 25 1.15 4.43 -9.21
CA LEU A 25 1.09 5.65 -10.02
C LEU A 25 1.78 6.82 -9.32
N TYR A 26 1.56 6.97 -8.01
CA TYR A 26 2.23 7.99 -7.20
C TYR A 26 3.75 7.82 -7.23
N LEU A 27 4.25 6.61 -6.96
CA LEU A 27 5.69 6.32 -6.98
C LEU A 27 6.32 6.59 -8.36
N THR A 28 5.62 6.17 -9.43
CA THR A 28 6.02 6.45 -10.82
C THR A 28 6.13 7.95 -11.08
N LYS A 29 5.14 8.75 -10.67
CA LYS A 29 5.16 10.21 -10.84
C LYS A 29 6.23 10.89 -9.98
N ALA A 30 6.48 10.36 -8.79
CA ALA A 30 7.53 10.84 -7.89
C ALA A 30 8.95 10.41 -8.34
N LYS A 31 9.07 9.62 -9.41
CA LYS A 31 10.34 9.02 -9.88
C LYS A 31 11.03 8.17 -8.81
N ILE A 32 10.25 7.58 -7.92
CA ILE A 32 10.74 6.64 -6.91
C ILE A 32 10.76 5.26 -7.56
N GLY A 33 11.96 4.67 -7.65
CA GLY A 33 12.15 3.38 -8.30
C GLY A 33 11.55 2.24 -7.48
N LEU A 34 10.57 1.55 -8.05
CA LEU A 34 10.00 0.30 -7.51
C LEU A 34 10.93 -0.91 -7.76
N LYS A 35 12.25 -0.76 -7.55
CA LYS A 35 13.24 -1.73 -8.04
C LYS A 35 12.99 -3.16 -7.55
N ASN A 36 12.30 -3.34 -6.42
CA ASN A 36 12.13 -4.65 -5.77
C ASN A 36 10.70 -5.03 -5.36
N ILE A 37 9.67 -4.18 -5.54
CA ILE A 37 8.30 -4.57 -5.16
C ILE A 37 7.65 -5.34 -6.32
N GLY A 38 7.82 -6.67 -6.29
CA GLY A 38 7.11 -7.58 -7.19
C GLY A 38 5.59 -7.55 -6.97
N VAL A 39 4.83 -8.06 -7.96
CA VAL A 39 3.36 -8.15 -7.90
C VAL A 39 2.87 -8.94 -6.67
N SER A 40 3.59 -10.02 -6.32
CA SER A 40 3.32 -10.82 -5.13
C SER A 40 3.51 -10.02 -3.84
N ALA A 41 4.62 -9.29 -3.71
CA ALA A 41 4.90 -8.44 -2.55
C ALA A 41 3.82 -7.35 -2.36
N MET A 42 3.42 -6.68 -3.46
CA MET A 42 2.35 -5.68 -3.42
C MET A 42 1.00 -6.30 -3.01
N THR A 43 0.69 -7.50 -3.50
CA THR A 43 -0.54 -8.22 -3.15
C THR A 43 -0.55 -8.60 -1.67
N SER A 44 0.55 -9.15 -1.16
CA SER A 44 0.72 -9.49 0.26
C SER A 44 0.62 -8.25 1.14
N LEU A 45 1.23 -7.13 0.75
CA LEU A 45 1.15 -5.86 1.48
C LEU A 45 -0.29 -5.35 1.56
N ALA A 46 -1.04 -5.41 0.46
CA ALA A 46 -2.43 -4.98 0.44
C ALA A 46 -3.33 -5.82 1.36
N LEU A 47 -3.10 -7.14 1.40
CA LEU A 47 -3.80 -8.04 2.32
C LEU A 47 -3.40 -7.77 3.77
N LEU A 48 -2.10 -7.61 4.04
CA LEU A 48 -1.60 -7.29 5.38
C LEU A 48 -2.24 -6.01 5.94
N ILE A 49 -2.31 -4.95 5.13
CA ILE A 49 -2.98 -3.70 5.53
C ILE A 49 -4.47 -3.94 5.81
N ALA A 50 -5.16 -4.67 4.93
CA ALA A 50 -6.59 -4.94 5.09
C ALA A 50 -6.90 -5.70 6.39
N GLU A 51 -6.08 -6.70 6.73
CA GLU A 51 -6.26 -7.56 7.91
C GLU A 51 -5.63 -6.99 9.19
N SER A 52 -4.75 -5.99 9.10
CA SER A 52 -4.07 -5.40 10.27
C SER A 52 -5.04 -4.80 11.30
N ASP A 53 -4.67 -4.81 12.59
CA ASP A 53 -5.45 -4.08 13.60
C ASP A 53 -5.27 -2.56 13.40
N PRO A 54 -6.33 -1.73 13.50
CA PRO A 54 -6.19 -0.27 13.45
C PRO A 54 -5.15 0.31 14.42
N ILE A 55 -4.92 -0.32 15.59
CA ILE A 55 -3.87 0.07 16.55
C ILE A 55 -2.47 -0.05 15.93
N GLN A 56 -2.28 -0.96 14.96
CA GLN A 56 -1.02 -1.18 14.26
C GLN A 56 -0.79 -0.22 13.09
N LYS A 57 -1.60 0.84 12.94
CA LYS A 57 -1.49 1.81 11.84
C LYS A 57 -0.06 2.30 11.60
N GLU A 58 0.61 2.77 12.66
CA GLU A 58 1.97 3.31 12.53
C GLU A 58 2.98 2.24 12.10
N LEU A 59 2.83 1.02 12.62
CA LEU A 59 3.64 -0.12 12.19
C LEU A 59 3.45 -0.43 10.71
N MET A 60 2.20 -0.44 10.21
CA MET A 60 1.90 -0.67 8.80
C MET A 60 2.47 0.43 7.91
N ILE A 61 2.35 1.70 8.34
CA ILE A 61 2.93 2.83 7.61
C ILE A 61 4.45 2.69 7.51
N ASN A 62 5.12 2.37 8.62
CA ASN A 62 6.57 2.17 8.64
C ASN A 62 7.03 1.02 7.74
N LEU A 63 6.28 -0.10 7.72
CA LEU A 63 6.51 -1.22 6.82
C LEU A 63 6.42 -0.79 5.35
N ILE A 64 5.38 -0.04 4.99
CA ILE A 64 5.21 0.50 3.63
C ILE A 64 6.40 1.42 3.27
N MET A 65 6.82 2.29 4.18
CA MET A 65 7.93 3.22 3.94
C MET A 65 9.27 2.50 3.77
N ASN A 66 9.54 1.46 4.57
CA ASN A 66 10.76 0.67 4.44
C ASN A 66 10.85 -0.01 3.06
N LEU A 67 9.75 -0.59 2.57
CA LEU A 67 9.71 -1.25 1.26
C LEU A 67 9.95 -0.31 0.06
N ILE A 68 9.78 1.01 0.25
CA ILE A 68 10.02 2.02 -0.80
C ILE A 68 11.46 2.54 -0.77
N ASN A 69 12.11 2.50 0.39
CA ASN A 69 13.47 3.03 0.59
C ASN A 69 14.57 2.00 0.25
N ASP A 70 14.23 0.71 0.11
CA ASP A 70 15.11 -0.38 -0.30
C ASP A 70 15.20 -0.55 -1.84
#